data_AF-A0A3N5J7E3-F1
#
_entry.id   AF-A0A3N5J7E3-F1
#
_cell.length_a   1.000
_cell.length_b   1.000
_cell.length_c   1.000
_cell.angle_alpha   90.00
_cell.angle_beta   90.00
_cell.angle_gamma   90.00
#
_symmetry.space_group_name_H-M   'P 1'
#
loop_
_entity.id
_entity.type
_entity.pdbx_description
1 polymer ?
#
loop_
_entity_poly.entity_id
_entity_poly.type
_entity_poly.pdbx_seq_one_letter_code
_entity_poly.pdbx_strand_id
1 'polypeptide(L)'
;MPFTTLSIVKTHLLGSGFPALEIEDCPVTLIGTDDVELPHHNLAEDSAVVKWVTALSPTREGPIILSGYDWSGLNHNHVVRNDAVVTLSDALSHCYMAEVDFKVDHKAGRIRRVSGGAIPDQQPVYVHYHYYTPFSNDTDYLLDLAAGKIHRKESSAIPDGACVFVDYTVTAGGASDELILQAITEVQDRIVRALASGFTSGSTDQGLQTGATHLALAVIARDMAAEVLATRASTEAAARAREWQSLSDLHESRGWRILQPFLDPYLMHAPEKSSHE
;
A
#
# COMPACT_ATOMS: atom_id res chain seq x y z
N MET A 1 2.64 15.21 -29.21
CA MET A 1 1.98 14.09 -28.50
C MET A 1 3.04 13.40 -27.67
N PRO A 2 2.70 12.82 -26.51
CA PRO A 2 3.68 12.06 -25.74
C PRO A 2 4.15 10.82 -26.50
N PHE A 3 5.40 10.39 -26.28
CA PHE A 3 5.97 9.20 -26.92
C PHE A 3 5.33 7.90 -26.44
N THR A 4 4.64 7.89 -25.30
CA THR A 4 3.87 6.74 -24.82
C THR A 4 2.46 7.17 -24.43
N THR A 5 1.59 6.21 -24.13
CA THR A 5 0.18 6.45 -23.80
C THR A 5 -0.21 5.69 -22.54
N LEU A 6 -1.27 6.17 -21.89
CA LEU A 6 -1.89 5.52 -20.73
C LEU A 6 -2.15 4.04 -20.96
N SER A 7 -2.72 3.68 -22.12
CA SER A 7 -3.03 2.28 -22.46
C SER A 7 -1.78 1.41 -22.57
N ILE A 8 -0.70 1.91 -23.16
CA ILE A 8 0.57 1.17 -23.30
C ILE A 8 1.18 0.94 -21.92
N VAL A 9 1.27 1.99 -21.10
CA VAL A 9 1.84 1.89 -19.75
C VAL A 9 1.04 0.93 -18.88
N LYS A 10 -0.31 1.01 -18.88
CA LYS A 10 -1.19 0.05 -18.17
C LYS A 10 -0.95 -1.39 -18.58
N THR A 11 -0.82 -1.64 -19.89
CA THR A 11 -0.56 -2.98 -20.41
C THR A 11 0.76 -3.52 -19.87
N HIS A 12 1.80 -2.70 -19.82
CA HIS A 12 3.08 -3.09 -19.26
C HIS A 12 3.04 -3.28 -17.74
N LEU A 13 2.34 -2.42 -17.00
CA LEU A 13 2.18 -2.55 -15.56
C LEU A 13 1.54 -3.90 -15.18
N LEU A 14 0.49 -4.31 -15.90
CA LEU A 14 -0.17 -5.60 -15.71
C LEU A 14 0.74 -6.80 -16.07
N GLY A 15 1.58 -6.64 -17.10
CA GLY A 15 2.44 -7.73 -17.61
C GLY A 15 3.81 -7.87 -16.96
N SER A 16 4.30 -6.86 -16.22
CA SER A 16 5.70 -6.80 -15.76
C SER A 16 5.96 -7.38 -14.37
N GLY A 17 4.95 -7.99 -13.73
CA GLY A 17 5.10 -8.60 -12.41
C GLY A 17 5.32 -7.58 -11.28
N PHE A 18 4.79 -6.37 -11.43
CA PHE A 18 4.78 -5.39 -10.36
C PHE A 18 4.04 -5.95 -9.14
N PRO A 19 4.58 -5.79 -7.91
CA PRO A 19 3.93 -6.31 -6.73
C PRO A 19 2.59 -5.59 -6.51
N ALA A 20 1.63 -6.28 -5.92
CA ALA A 20 0.37 -5.67 -5.56
C ALA A 20 0.57 -4.68 -4.41
N LEU A 21 -0.19 -3.58 -4.40
CA LEU A 21 -0.20 -2.64 -3.28
C LEU A 21 -1.27 -3.11 -2.28
N GLU A 22 -0.85 -3.49 -1.08
CA GLU A 22 -1.77 -3.83 0.00
C GLU A 22 -1.99 -2.59 0.87
N ILE A 23 -3.25 -2.21 1.02
CA ILE A 23 -3.71 -1.15 1.90
C ILE A 23 -4.46 -1.78 3.06
N GLU A 24 -4.18 -1.31 4.27
CA GLU A 24 -4.78 -1.82 5.50
C GLU A 24 -5.27 -0.64 6.33
N ASP A 25 -6.40 -0.83 7.00
CA ASP A 25 -7.03 0.14 7.90
C ASP A 25 -7.27 1.52 7.24
N CYS A 26 -7.62 1.57 5.95
CA CYS A 26 -7.95 2.82 5.26
C CYS A 26 -9.26 3.40 5.83
N PRO A 27 -9.25 4.57 6.49
CA PRO A 27 -10.45 5.10 7.12
C PRO A 27 -11.39 5.73 6.10
N VAL A 28 -12.66 5.38 6.16
CA VAL A 28 -13.71 5.88 5.25
C VAL A 28 -14.97 6.17 6.05
N THR A 29 -15.56 7.36 5.88
CA THR A 29 -16.84 7.69 6.51
C THR A 29 -17.97 7.46 5.53
N LEU A 30 -18.92 6.59 5.89
CA LEU A 30 -20.09 6.26 5.06
C LEU A 30 -21.29 7.07 5.54
N ILE A 31 -21.83 7.94 4.70
CA ILE A 31 -22.97 8.82 5.01
C ILE A 31 -24.14 8.43 4.10
N GLY A 32 -25.29 8.15 4.72
CA GLY A 32 -26.50 7.68 4.06
C GLY A 32 -26.27 6.40 3.25
N THR A 33 -26.55 6.53 1.96
CA THR A 33 -26.32 5.51 0.92
C THR A 33 -25.57 6.15 -0.26
N ASP A 34 -24.78 7.19 -0.02
CA ASP A 34 -23.98 7.80 -1.07
C ASP A 34 -22.74 6.94 -1.34
N ASP A 35 -22.29 6.94 -2.59
CA ASP A 35 -21.02 6.31 -2.95
C ASP A 35 -19.86 7.13 -2.38
N VAL A 36 -18.93 6.45 -1.74
CA VAL A 36 -17.70 7.05 -1.21
C VAL A 36 -16.50 6.50 -1.98
N GLU A 37 -15.64 7.39 -2.45
CA GLU A 37 -14.43 7.03 -3.17
C GLU A 37 -13.31 6.61 -2.20
N LEU A 38 -12.72 5.46 -2.48
CA LEU A 38 -11.47 5.03 -1.86
C LEU A 38 -10.31 5.79 -2.52
N PRO A 39 -9.16 5.91 -1.84
CA PRO A 39 -7.97 6.53 -2.44
C PRO A 39 -7.46 5.82 -3.71
N HIS A 40 -7.84 4.56 -3.92
CA HIS A 40 -7.34 3.72 -5.01
C HIS A 40 -8.48 3.09 -5.81
N HIS A 41 -8.17 2.76 -7.07
CA HIS A 41 -9.04 2.15 -8.06
C HIS A 41 -8.49 0.77 -8.47
N ASN A 42 -9.23 -0.03 -9.23
CA ASN A 42 -8.80 -1.36 -9.71
C ASN A 42 -8.36 -2.31 -8.58
N LEU A 43 -9.22 -2.44 -7.58
CA LEU A 43 -9.05 -3.34 -6.45
C LEU A 43 -9.12 -4.80 -6.92
N ALA A 44 -8.31 -5.66 -6.30
CA ALA A 44 -8.32 -7.08 -6.59
C ALA A 44 -9.62 -7.72 -6.06
N GLU A 45 -10.17 -8.66 -6.83
CA GLU A 45 -11.31 -9.47 -6.40
C GLU A 45 -11.02 -10.15 -5.06
N ASP A 46 -12.04 -10.23 -4.20
CA ASP A 46 -12.00 -10.83 -2.86
C ASP A 46 -10.92 -10.29 -1.90
N SER A 47 -10.26 -9.18 -2.25
CA SER A 47 -9.21 -8.59 -1.40
C SER A 47 -9.76 -7.62 -0.36
N ALA A 48 -10.94 -7.04 -0.63
CA ALA A 48 -11.47 -5.94 0.16
C ALA A 48 -12.25 -6.42 1.38
N VAL A 49 -11.90 -5.90 2.56
CA VAL A 49 -12.60 -6.18 3.82
C VAL A 49 -12.96 -4.85 4.49
N VAL A 50 -14.25 -4.57 4.61
CA VAL A 50 -14.76 -3.41 5.36
C VAL A 50 -15.04 -3.83 6.79
N LYS A 51 -14.52 -3.08 7.75
CA LYS A 51 -14.59 -3.45 9.16
C LYS A 51 -14.73 -2.22 10.07
N TRP A 52 -15.29 -2.40 11.26
CA TRP A 52 -15.52 -1.30 12.20
C TRP A 52 -15.31 -1.75 13.64
N VAL A 53 -14.90 -0.83 14.51
CA VAL A 53 -14.77 -1.09 15.95
C VAL A 53 -16.13 -0.88 16.59
N THR A 54 -16.80 -1.98 16.93
CA THR A 54 -18.16 -1.96 17.51
C THR A 54 -18.15 -1.80 19.03
N ALA A 55 -17.08 -2.22 19.71
CA ALA A 55 -16.98 -2.17 21.16
C ALA A 55 -16.42 -0.83 21.64
N LEU A 56 -17.12 -0.19 22.59
CA LEU A 56 -16.68 1.04 23.27
C LEU A 56 -15.63 0.80 24.36
N SER A 57 -15.40 -0.46 24.74
CA SER A 57 -14.45 -0.83 25.78
C SER A 57 -13.59 -2.00 25.31
N PRO A 58 -12.31 -2.05 25.72
CA PRO A 58 -11.41 -3.10 25.29
C PRO A 58 -11.90 -4.45 25.82
N THR A 59 -11.81 -5.45 24.96
CA THR A 59 -11.94 -6.84 25.36
C THR A 59 -10.79 -7.19 26.26
N ARG A 60 -11.09 -7.85 27.37
CA ARG A 60 -10.11 -8.40 28.29
C ARG A 60 -10.05 -9.91 28.08
N GLU A 61 -8.84 -10.41 27.95
CA GLU A 61 -8.59 -11.84 27.80
C GLU A 61 -7.42 -12.30 28.66
N GLY A 62 -7.57 -13.47 29.29
CA GLY A 62 -6.51 -14.09 30.09
C GLY A 62 -7.03 -14.80 31.35
N PRO A 63 -6.15 -15.54 32.04
CA PRO A 63 -4.71 -15.64 31.78
C PRO A 63 -4.38 -16.47 30.52
N ILE A 64 -3.51 -15.95 29.65
CA ILE A 64 -2.94 -16.65 28.50
C ILE A 64 -1.52 -17.07 28.86
N ILE A 65 -1.20 -18.35 28.73
CA ILE A 65 0.15 -18.88 28.99
C ILE A 65 0.95 -18.82 27.69
N LEU A 66 2.00 -17.99 27.66
CA LEU A 66 2.88 -17.89 26.49
C LEU A 66 4.04 -18.88 26.64
N SER A 67 3.96 -20.01 25.92
CA SER A 67 4.98 -21.06 25.89
C SER A 67 5.95 -20.89 24.71
N GLY A 68 7.24 -21.06 24.96
CA GLY A 68 8.27 -21.00 23.94
C GLY A 68 8.25 -19.67 23.19
N TYR A 69 8.25 -19.72 21.86
CA TYR A 69 8.05 -18.54 21.00
C TYR A 69 6.85 -18.72 20.06
N ASP A 70 5.94 -19.61 20.46
CA ASP A 70 4.80 -20.02 19.67
C ASP A 70 3.67 -19.00 19.75
N TRP A 71 2.84 -19.00 18.71
CA TRP A 71 1.65 -18.16 18.66
C TRP A 71 0.52 -18.77 19.48
N SER A 72 0.00 -17.99 20.42
CA SER A 72 -1.23 -18.28 21.16
C SER A 72 -2.40 -17.52 20.56
N GLY A 73 -3.53 -18.18 20.39
CA GLY A 73 -4.75 -17.56 19.88
C GLY A 73 -5.43 -16.65 20.91
N LEU A 74 -6.01 -15.56 20.43
CA LEU A 74 -6.99 -14.74 21.12
C LEU A 74 -8.40 -15.18 20.70
N ASN A 75 -9.42 -14.75 21.45
CA ASN A 75 -10.81 -15.06 21.15
C ASN A 75 -11.34 -14.37 19.88
N HIS A 76 -10.68 -13.30 19.41
CA HIS A 76 -11.10 -12.54 18.24
C HIS A 76 -9.95 -12.34 17.24
N ASN A 77 -10.30 -12.43 15.96
CA ASN A 77 -9.46 -12.00 14.84
C ASN A 77 -9.56 -10.48 14.64
N HIS A 78 -8.81 -9.93 13.68
CA HIS A 78 -8.85 -8.51 13.32
C HIS A 78 -8.70 -7.56 14.53
N VAL A 79 -7.73 -7.86 15.39
CA VAL A 79 -7.37 -7.00 16.53
C VAL A 79 -6.91 -5.64 16.01
N VAL A 80 -7.39 -4.56 16.62
CA VAL A 80 -7.01 -3.19 16.25
C VAL A 80 -5.50 -3.01 16.41
N ARG A 81 -4.86 -2.39 15.41
CA ARG A 81 -3.41 -2.19 15.42
C ARG A 81 -2.98 -1.26 16.52
N ASN A 82 -1.83 -1.58 17.13
CA ASN A 82 -1.21 -0.78 18.20
C ASN A 82 -2.11 -0.51 19.42
N ASP A 83 -3.23 -1.23 19.56
CA ASP A 83 -4.18 -1.05 20.64
C ASP A 83 -4.02 -2.10 21.75
N ALA A 84 -3.44 -3.25 21.42
CA ALA A 84 -3.26 -4.35 22.37
C ALA A 84 -2.30 -3.97 23.51
N VAL A 85 -2.79 -4.06 24.75
CA VAL A 85 -2.01 -3.88 25.98
C VAL A 85 -1.87 -5.23 26.68
N VAL A 86 -0.63 -5.68 26.88
CA VAL A 86 -0.33 -6.96 27.53
C VAL A 86 0.25 -6.69 28.90
N THR A 87 -0.27 -7.38 29.92
CA THR A 87 0.06 -7.12 31.31
C THR A 87 0.30 -8.39 32.12
N LEU A 88 1.05 -8.26 33.20
CA LEU A 88 1.31 -9.37 34.13
C LEU A 88 0.07 -9.73 34.97
N SER A 89 -0.79 -8.75 35.23
CA SER A 89 -2.00 -8.92 36.01
C SER A 89 -3.14 -8.12 35.39
N ASP A 90 -4.35 -8.62 35.58
CA ASP A 90 -5.58 -7.97 35.16
C ASP A 90 -5.77 -6.53 35.68
N ALA A 91 -5.10 -6.17 36.78
CA ALA A 91 -5.16 -4.82 37.34
C ALA A 91 -4.25 -3.82 36.60
N LEU A 92 -3.69 -4.19 35.45
CA LEU A 92 -2.74 -3.38 34.66
C LEU A 92 -1.49 -2.94 35.46
N SER A 93 -1.07 -3.75 36.44
CA SER A 93 0.00 -3.37 37.38
C SER A 93 1.39 -3.29 36.74
N HIS A 94 1.59 -4.00 35.62
CA HIS A 94 2.81 -3.99 34.83
C HIS A 94 2.44 -4.24 33.37
N CYS A 95 2.78 -3.30 32.50
CA CYS A 95 2.54 -3.38 31.06
C CYS A 95 3.83 -3.75 30.34
N TYR A 96 3.74 -4.74 29.47
CA TYR A 96 4.80 -5.11 28.56
C TYR A 96 4.77 -4.21 27.31
N MET A 97 5.91 -4.10 26.64
CA MET A 97 6.07 -3.28 25.44
C MET A 97 5.91 -4.12 24.17
N ALA A 98 5.02 -3.69 23.28
CA ALA A 98 4.85 -4.31 21.96
C ALA A 98 6.16 -4.25 21.15
N GLU A 99 6.39 -5.27 20.33
CA GLU A 99 7.59 -5.52 19.52
C GLU A 99 8.90 -5.73 20.30
N VAL A 100 8.92 -5.49 21.61
CA VAL A 100 10.06 -5.73 22.51
C VAL A 100 9.83 -6.99 23.35
N ASP A 101 8.68 -7.07 24.01
CA ASP A 101 8.34 -8.16 24.92
C ASP A 101 7.41 -9.18 24.26
N PHE A 102 6.51 -8.71 23.39
CA PHE A 102 5.53 -9.52 22.67
C PHE A 102 5.29 -9.00 21.25
N LYS A 103 4.69 -9.83 20.39
CA LYS A 103 4.15 -9.45 19.09
C LYS A 103 2.71 -9.88 18.97
N VAL A 104 1.93 -9.14 18.20
CA VAL A 104 0.53 -9.46 17.88
C VAL A 104 0.39 -9.64 16.38
N ASP A 105 -0.15 -10.78 15.97
CA ASP A 105 -0.69 -10.98 14.63
C ASP A 105 -2.12 -10.44 14.65
N HIS A 106 -2.26 -9.18 14.23
CA HIS A 106 -3.53 -8.46 14.29
C HIS A 106 -4.62 -9.10 13.43
N LYS A 107 -4.26 -9.67 12.28
CA LYS A 107 -5.23 -10.28 11.36
C LYS A 107 -5.75 -11.59 11.92
N ALA A 108 -4.85 -12.47 12.35
CA ALA A 108 -5.23 -13.78 12.88
C ALA A 108 -5.61 -13.77 14.37
N GLY A 109 -5.52 -12.63 15.05
CA GLY A 109 -5.83 -12.54 16.48
C GLY A 109 -4.92 -13.43 17.32
N ARG A 110 -3.60 -13.33 17.15
CA ARG A 110 -2.65 -14.17 17.91
C ARG A 110 -1.58 -13.33 18.57
N ILE A 111 -1.03 -13.84 19.66
CA ILE A 111 0.04 -13.21 20.42
C ILE A 111 1.17 -14.21 20.68
N ARG A 112 2.41 -13.72 20.70
CA ARG A 112 3.57 -14.50 21.15
C ARG A 112 4.55 -13.61 21.90
N ARG A 113 5.39 -14.22 22.74
CA ARG A 113 6.53 -13.52 23.34
C ARG A 113 7.69 -13.36 22.35
N VAL A 114 8.50 -12.33 22.57
CA VAL A 114 9.70 -12.05 21.78
C VAL A 114 10.95 -12.62 22.49
N SER A 115 11.87 -13.18 21.72
CA SER A 115 13.16 -13.64 22.26
C SER A 115 13.97 -12.48 22.84
N GLY A 116 14.43 -12.63 24.08
CA GLY A 116 15.12 -11.57 24.82
C GLY A 116 14.21 -10.52 25.47
N GLY A 117 12.89 -10.61 25.29
CA GLY A 117 11.91 -9.76 25.95
C GLY A 117 11.72 -10.08 27.44
N ALA A 118 11.00 -9.20 28.14
CA ALA A 118 10.78 -9.30 29.59
C ALA A 118 9.74 -10.35 30.01
N ILE A 119 8.99 -10.94 29.07
CA ILE A 119 8.02 -12.01 29.37
C ILE A 119 8.75 -13.36 29.47
N PRO A 120 8.82 -13.97 30.67
CA PRO A 120 9.41 -15.30 30.84
C PRO A 120 8.61 -16.39 30.11
N ASP A 121 9.27 -17.52 29.83
CA ASP A 121 8.58 -18.69 29.32
C ASP A 121 7.54 -19.20 30.33
N GLN A 122 6.38 -19.64 29.83
CA GLN A 122 5.23 -20.11 30.62
C GLN A 122 4.60 -19.05 31.55
N GLN A 123 4.96 -17.77 31.40
CA GLN A 123 4.36 -16.69 32.18
C GLN A 123 2.89 -16.47 31.75
N PRO A 124 1.91 -16.52 32.66
CA PRO A 124 0.56 -16.06 32.38
C PRO A 124 0.55 -14.55 32.20
N VAL A 125 -0.12 -14.08 31.14
CA VAL A 125 -0.37 -12.67 30.84
C VAL A 125 -1.86 -12.40 30.63
N TYR A 126 -2.26 -11.14 30.75
CA TYR A 126 -3.59 -10.64 30.40
C TYR A 126 -3.47 -9.66 29.25
N VAL A 127 -4.39 -9.74 28.29
CA VAL A 127 -4.38 -8.92 27.08
C VAL A 127 -5.67 -8.11 27.04
N HIS A 128 -5.53 -6.80 26.85
CA HIS A 128 -6.64 -5.87 26.66
C HIS A 128 -6.57 -5.31 25.25
N TYR A 129 -7.63 -5.43 24.47
CA TYR A 129 -7.63 -5.02 23.06
C TYR A 129 -9.03 -4.76 22.51
N HIS A 130 -9.15 -3.87 21.54
CA HIS A 130 -10.30 -3.76 20.66
C HIS A 130 -10.09 -4.65 19.42
N TYR A 131 -11.19 -5.06 18.80
CA TYR A 131 -11.18 -5.80 17.55
C TYR A 131 -12.19 -5.20 16.58
N TYR A 132 -11.91 -5.37 15.30
CA TYR A 132 -12.84 -4.98 14.26
C TYR A 132 -13.87 -6.08 14.01
N THR A 133 -15.12 -5.67 13.79
CA THR A 133 -16.16 -6.52 13.24
C THR A 133 -16.16 -6.35 11.71
N PRO A 134 -15.85 -7.40 10.93
CA PRO A 134 -15.93 -7.33 9.47
C PRO A 134 -17.40 -7.35 9.01
N PHE A 135 -17.68 -6.62 7.95
CA PHE A 135 -18.97 -6.60 7.26
C PHE A 135 -18.87 -7.37 5.94
N SER A 136 -20.03 -7.79 5.42
CA SER A 136 -20.08 -8.60 4.21
C SER A 136 -20.48 -7.76 2.99
N ASN A 137 -19.72 -7.91 1.90
CA ASN A 137 -20.12 -7.40 0.59
C ASN A 137 -21.48 -8.01 0.18
N ASP A 138 -22.25 -7.28 -0.62
CA ASP A 138 -23.64 -7.59 -1.02
C ASP A 138 -24.67 -7.67 0.11
N THR A 139 -24.26 -7.63 1.38
CA THR A 139 -25.16 -7.63 2.54
C THR A 139 -25.19 -6.27 3.21
N ASP A 140 -24.02 -5.77 3.61
CA ASP A 140 -23.85 -4.52 4.37
C ASP A 140 -23.39 -3.37 3.47
N TYR A 141 -22.64 -3.66 2.42
CA TYR A 141 -22.14 -2.68 1.46
C TYR A 141 -22.07 -3.30 0.06
N LEU A 142 -21.90 -2.45 -0.94
CA LEU A 142 -21.49 -2.83 -2.29
C LEU A 142 -20.14 -2.16 -2.58
N LEU A 143 -19.31 -2.84 -3.36
CA LEU A 143 -17.99 -2.35 -3.75
C LEU A 143 -17.84 -2.38 -5.26
N ASP A 144 -17.62 -1.22 -5.87
CA ASP A 144 -17.14 -1.13 -7.25
C ASP A 144 -15.62 -1.24 -7.24
N LEU A 145 -15.11 -2.42 -7.54
CA LEU A 145 -13.68 -2.72 -7.55
C LEU A 145 -12.92 -1.88 -8.58
N ALA A 146 -13.53 -1.62 -9.75
CA ALA A 146 -12.88 -0.88 -10.82
C ALA A 146 -12.80 0.61 -10.47
N ALA A 147 -13.91 1.18 -10.01
CA ALA A 147 -13.99 2.59 -9.63
C ALA A 147 -13.47 2.88 -8.20
N GLY A 148 -13.15 1.85 -7.41
CA GLY A 148 -12.72 2.04 -6.02
C GLY A 148 -13.82 2.68 -5.16
N LYS A 149 -15.10 2.38 -5.42
CA LYS A 149 -16.22 3.01 -4.70
C LYS A 149 -16.88 2.05 -3.74
N ILE A 150 -17.13 2.53 -2.53
CA ILE A 150 -17.91 1.80 -1.52
C ILE A 150 -19.27 2.46 -1.35
N HIS A 151 -20.31 1.65 -1.35
CA HIS A 151 -21.70 2.07 -1.16
C HIS A 151 -22.28 1.36 0.05
N ARG A 152 -22.71 2.12 1.07
CA ARG A 152 -23.41 1.54 2.22
C ARG A 152 -24.84 1.17 1.82
N LYS A 153 -25.27 -0.06 2.12
CA LYS A 153 -26.67 -0.46 1.89
C LYS A 153 -27.58 0.09 2.99
N GLU A 154 -28.82 0.44 2.65
CA GLU A 154 -29.79 0.92 3.63
C GLU A 154 -30.07 -0.12 4.73
N SER A 155 -30.12 -1.41 4.37
CA SER A 155 -30.32 -2.54 5.28
C SER A 155 -29.06 -2.98 6.05
N SER A 156 -27.96 -2.23 5.94
CA SER A 156 -26.67 -2.59 6.51
C SER A 156 -26.66 -2.55 8.03
N ALA A 157 -25.86 -3.43 8.65
CA ALA A 157 -25.54 -3.32 10.08
C ALA A 157 -24.55 -2.17 10.37
N ILE A 158 -23.92 -1.59 9.35
CA ILE A 158 -23.07 -0.40 9.49
C ILE A 158 -23.96 0.79 9.85
N PRO A 159 -23.71 1.52 10.95
CA PRO A 159 -24.48 2.72 11.27
C PRO A 159 -24.26 3.84 10.24
N ASP A 160 -25.27 4.66 10.04
CA ASP A 160 -25.14 5.88 9.26
C ASP A 160 -24.12 6.85 9.90
N GLY A 161 -23.24 7.42 9.09
CA GLY A 161 -22.14 8.28 9.51
C GLY A 161 -20.97 7.55 10.16
N ALA A 162 -20.94 6.21 10.14
CA ALA A 162 -19.84 5.45 10.73
C ALA A 162 -18.53 5.62 9.94
N CYS A 163 -17.43 5.82 10.67
CA CYS A 163 -16.08 5.72 10.13
C CYS A 163 -15.64 4.25 10.16
N VAL A 164 -15.72 3.59 9.01
CA VAL A 164 -15.24 2.22 8.80
C VAL A 164 -13.78 2.23 8.38
N PHE A 165 -13.15 1.07 8.45
CA PHE A 165 -11.79 0.81 8.01
C PHE A 165 -11.84 -0.22 6.89
N VAL A 166 -11.12 0.03 5.82
CA VAL A 166 -11.11 -0.84 4.64
C VAL A 166 -9.70 -1.37 4.41
N ASP A 167 -9.55 -2.68 4.43
CA ASP A 167 -8.37 -3.36 3.90
C ASP A 167 -8.65 -3.70 2.44
N TYR A 168 -7.68 -3.57 1.55
CA TYR A 168 -7.81 -4.02 0.16
C TYR A 168 -6.45 -4.18 -0.51
N THR A 169 -6.41 -4.96 -1.58
CA THR A 169 -5.24 -5.07 -2.44
C THR A 169 -5.55 -4.39 -3.77
N VAL A 170 -4.67 -3.52 -4.23
CA VAL A 170 -4.73 -2.96 -5.57
C VAL A 170 -4.03 -3.91 -6.53
N THR A 171 -4.68 -4.25 -7.64
CA THR A 171 -4.12 -5.17 -8.64
C THR A 171 -2.75 -4.67 -9.17
N ALA A 172 -1.91 -5.60 -9.65
CA ALA A 172 -0.60 -5.26 -10.22
C ALA A 172 -0.76 -4.22 -11.33
N GLY A 173 -0.18 -3.04 -11.15
CA GLY A 173 -0.44 -1.88 -12.01
C GLY A 173 -1.44 -0.86 -11.47
N GLY A 174 -1.79 -0.97 -10.19
CA GLY A 174 -2.64 -0.07 -9.41
C GLY A 174 -2.24 1.39 -9.32
N ALA A 175 -1.31 1.85 -10.15
CA ALA A 175 -1.10 3.27 -10.36
C ALA A 175 -2.41 3.87 -10.92
N SER A 176 -2.86 4.96 -10.31
CA SER A 176 -4.01 5.70 -10.82
C SER A 176 -3.72 6.24 -12.22
N ASP A 177 -4.78 6.50 -12.99
CA ASP A 177 -4.64 7.07 -14.33
C ASP A 177 -3.94 8.42 -14.26
N GLU A 178 -4.21 9.19 -13.21
CA GLU A 178 -3.56 10.45 -12.89
C GLU A 178 -2.05 10.28 -12.69
N LEU A 179 -1.63 9.31 -11.87
CA LEU A 179 -0.21 9.03 -11.65
C LEU A 179 0.49 8.60 -12.95
N ILE A 180 -0.16 7.75 -13.74
CA ILE A 180 0.40 7.31 -15.03
C ILE A 180 0.54 8.50 -15.98
N LEU A 181 -0.48 9.36 -16.09
CA LEU A 181 -0.43 10.54 -16.95
C LEU A 181 0.63 11.55 -16.50
N GLN A 182 0.82 11.73 -15.19
CA GLN A 182 1.90 12.54 -14.63
C GLN A 182 3.27 11.98 -15.00
N ALA A 183 3.48 10.67 -14.82
CA ALA A 183 4.73 10.00 -15.18
C ALA A 183 5.03 10.11 -16.69
N ILE A 184 4.02 9.97 -17.55
CA ILE A 184 4.16 10.17 -19.00
C ILE A 184 4.60 11.60 -19.31
N THR A 185 4.04 12.59 -18.62
CA THR A 185 4.38 14.01 -18.81
C THR A 185 5.81 14.31 -18.38
N GLU A 186 6.22 13.84 -17.19
CA GLU A 186 7.60 13.99 -16.68
C GLU A 186 8.63 13.40 -17.66
N VAL A 187 8.35 12.18 -18.15
CA VAL A 187 9.24 11.48 -19.06
C VAL A 187 9.30 12.14 -20.43
N GLN A 188 8.15 12.61 -20.95
CA GLN A 188 8.11 13.35 -22.21
C GLN A 188 9.06 14.56 -22.15
N ASP A 189 8.97 15.33 -21.07
CA ASP A 189 9.81 16.52 -20.88
C ASP A 189 11.29 16.17 -20.75
N ARG A 190 11.62 15.10 -20.00
CA ARG A 190 13.00 14.60 -19.87
C ARG A 190 13.60 14.20 -21.23
N ILE A 191 12.84 13.45 -22.03
CA ILE A 191 13.31 12.98 -23.35
C ILE A 191 13.46 14.16 -24.30
N VAL A 192 12.45 15.02 -24.42
CA VAL A 192 12.46 16.15 -25.37
C VAL A 192 13.65 17.09 -25.14
N ARG A 193 14.02 17.34 -23.87
CA ARG A 193 15.21 18.15 -23.53
C ARG A 193 16.54 17.53 -23.97
N ALA A 194 16.58 16.22 -24.16
CA ALA A 194 17.79 15.47 -24.47
C ALA A 194 17.83 14.92 -25.92
N LEU A 195 16.83 15.22 -26.76
CA LEU A 195 16.77 14.71 -28.14
C LEU A 195 17.94 15.23 -29.00
N ALA A 196 18.55 14.33 -29.76
CA ALA A 196 19.54 14.69 -30.77
C ALA A 196 18.92 15.44 -31.95
N SER A 197 19.74 16.23 -32.65
CA SER A 197 19.32 16.90 -33.87
C SER A 197 18.83 15.89 -34.92
N GLY A 198 17.62 16.12 -35.46
CA GLY A 198 16.96 15.21 -36.40
C GLY A 198 15.77 14.44 -35.80
N PHE A 199 15.64 14.40 -34.46
CA PHE A 199 14.44 13.90 -33.81
C PHE A 199 13.56 15.05 -33.31
N THR A 200 12.25 14.81 -33.23
CA THR A 200 11.28 15.79 -32.77
C THR A 200 10.33 15.18 -31.75
N SER A 201 9.65 16.03 -30.98
CA SER A 201 8.58 15.62 -30.05
C SER A 201 7.37 14.97 -30.73
N GLY A 202 7.30 14.99 -32.06
CA GLY A 202 6.28 14.31 -32.86
C GLY A 202 6.76 12.99 -33.50
N SER A 203 7.98 12.53 -33.19
CA SER A 203 8.50 11.29 -33.75
C SER A 203 7.64 10.08 -33.36
N THR A 204 7.40 9.19 -34.31
CA THR A 204 6.68 7.92 -34.12
C THR A 204 7.63 6.73 -34.05
N ASP A 205 8.92 6.96 -33.83
CA ASP A 205 9.92 5.90 -33.75
C ASP A 205 9.63 4.95 -32.58
N GLN A 206 9.61 3.64 -32.86
CA GLN A 206 9.28 2.62 -31.87
C GLN A 206 10.27 2.58 -30.70
N GLY A 207 11.55 2.91 -30.93
CA GLY A 207 12.57 3.01 -29.90
C GLY A 207 12.28 4.14 -28.92
N LEU A 208 11.86 5.31 -29.40
CA LEU A 208 11.41 6.42 -28.55
C LEU A 208 10.18 6.03 -27.72
N GLN A 209 9.19 5.38 -28.34
CA GLN A 209 7.98 4.96 -27.63
C GLN A 209 8.29 3.91 -26.55
N THR A 210 9.12 2.93 -26.88
CA THR A 210 9.52 1.85 -25.96
C THR A 210 10.36 2.40 -24.81
N GLY A 211 11.34 3.26 -25.13
CA GLY A 211 12.17 3.93 -24.14
C GLY A 211 11.38 4.82 -23.19
N ALA A 212 10.46 5.63 -23.73
CA ALA A 212 9.54 6.45 -22.93
C ALA A 212 8.64 5.61 -22.03
N THR A 213 8.13 4.48 -22.53
CA THR A 213 7.32 3.55 -21.72
C THR A 213 8.13 3.00 -20.55
N HIS A 214 9.38 2.58 -20.78
CA HIS A 214 10.25 2.11 -19.70
C HIS A 214 10.55 3.19 -18.67
N LEU A 215 10.86 4.42 -19.09
CA LEU A 215 11.07 5.52 -18.14
C LEU A 215 9.81 5.86 -17.35
N ALA A 216 8.61 5.80 -17.97
CA ALA A 216 7.36 6.06 -17.28
C ALA A 216 7.09 5.01 -16.19
N LEU A 217 7.35 3.74 -16.50
CA LEU A 217 7.29 2.65 -15.52
C LEU A 217 8.28 2.85 -14.36
N ALA A 218 9.46 3.40 -14.64
CA ALA A 218 10.44 3.70 -13.59
C ALA A 218 9.94 4.80 -12.64
N VAL A 219 9.40 5.90 -13.18
CA VAL A 219 8.80 6.97 -12.38
C VAL A 219 7.66 6.44 -11.52
N ILE A 220 6.74 5.67 -12.10
CA ILE A 220 5.64 5.05 -11.36
C ILE A 220 6.19 4.17 -10.23
N ALA A 221 7.15 3.28 -10.52
CA ALA A 221 7.71 2.39 -9.52
C ALA A 221 8.39 3.15 -8.36
N ARG A 222 9.06 4.26 -8.66
CA ARG A 222 9.65 5.15 -7.64
C ARG A 222 8.58 5.78 -6.75
N ASP A 223 7.49 6.26 -7.33
CA ASP A 223 6.40 6.91 -6.59
C ASP A 223 5.65 5.88 -5.72
N MET A 224 5.42 4.67 -6.23
CA MET A 224 4.85 3.56 -5.45
C MET A 224 5.77 3.15 -4.28
N ALA A 225 7.10 3.16 -4.47
CA ALA A 225 8.03 2.89 -3.38
C ALA A 225 7.91 3.94 -2.26
N ALA A 226 7.77 5.22 -2.62
CA ALA A 226 7.58 6.30 -1.67
C ALA A 226 6.24 6.16 -0.93
N GLU A 227 5.18 5.79 -1.63
CA GLU A 227 3.85 5.58 -1.04
C GLU A 227 3.84 4.42 -0.04
N VAL A 228 4.48 3.29 -0.36
CA VAL A 228 4.62 2.15 0.57
C VAL A 228 5.32 2.57 1.87
N LEU A 229 6.34 3.43 1.78
CA LEU A 229 7.03 3.94 2.95
C LEU A 229 6.21 4.98 3.73
N ALA A 230 5.42 5.79 3.04
CA ALA A 230 4.56 6.80 3.65
C ALA A 230 3.37 6.19 4.40
N THR A 231 2.81 5.10 3.87
CA THR A 231 1.65 4.41 4.46
C THR A 231 2.03 3.61 5.71
N ARG A 232 3.23 3.00 5.75
CA ARG A 232 3.66 2.20 6.91
C ARG A 232 5.17 2.19 7.12
N ALA A 233 5.61 2.62 8.29
CA ALA A 233 6.99 2.41 8.74
C ALA A 233 7.14 1.01 9.38
N SER A 234 7.38 -0.02 8.56
CA SER A 234 7.69 -1.38 9.03
C SER A 234 8.81 -2.02 8.22
N THR A 235 9.44 -3.06 8.76
CA THR A 235 10.48 -3.84 8.05
C THR A 235 9.93 -4.47 6.76
N GLU A 236 8.67 -4.89 6.76
CA GLU A 236 7.99 -5.45 5.59
C GLU A 236 7.73 -4.37 4.53
N ALA A 237 7.24 -3.20 4.94
CA ALA A 237 7.06 -2.06 4.04
C ALA A 237 8.41 -1.63 3.43
N ALA A 238 9.48 -1.61 4.22
CA ALA A 238 10.82 -1.32 3.73
C ALA A 238 11.37 -2.40 2.77
N ALA A 239 10.98 -3.67 2.92
CA ALA A 239 11.31 -4.72 1.96
C ALA A 239 10.56 -4.51 0.63
N ARG A 240 9.24 -4.26 0.69
CA ARG A 240 8.41 -4.00 -0.50
C ARG A 240 8.82 -2.73 -1.25
N ALA A 241 9.11 -1.64 -0.52
CA ALA A 241 9.60 -0.41 -1.12
C ALA A 241 10.92 -0.65 -1.89
N ARG A 242 11.81 -1.50 -1.38
CA ARG A 242 13.04 -1.90 -2.08
C ARG A 242 12.78 -2.72 -3.34
N GLU A 243 11.74 -3.54 -3.36
CA GLU A 243 11.32 -4.27 -4.58
C GLU A 243 10.85 -3.28 -5.65
N TRP A 244 9.99 -2.33 -5.30
CA TRP A 244 9.57 -1.24 -6.18
C TRP A 244 10.75 -0.40 -6.69
N GLN A 245 11.68 -0.07 -5.80
CA GLN A 245 12.88 0.69 -6.16
C GLN A 245 13.80 -0.09 -7.12
N SER A 246 13.93 -1.42 -6.91
CA SER A 246 14.66 -2.29 -7.83
C SER A 246 14.03 -2.35 -9.22
N LEU A 247 12.69 -2.35 -9.30
CA LEU A 247 11.97 -2.27 -10.56
C LEU A 247 12.16 -0.89 -11.22
N SER A 248 12.13 0.19 -10.44
CA SER A 248 12.46 1.54 -10.92
C SER A 248 13.82 1.57 -11.60
N ASP A 249 14.87 1.13 -10.92
CA ASP A 249 16.24 1.14 -11.44
C ASP A 249 16.40 0.28 -12.70
N LEU A 250 15.75 -0.89 -12.72
CA LEU A 250 15.74 -1.79 -13.87
C LEU A 250 15.10 -1.14 -15.10
N HIS A 251 13.92 -0.55 -14.92
CA HIS A 251 13.18 0.10 -16.00
C HIS A 251 13.86 1.38 -16.46
N GLU A 252 14.42 2.17 -15.54
CA GLU A 252 15.18 3.38 -15.89
C GLU A 252 16.42 3.03 -16.73
N SER A 253 17.20 2.05 -16.28
CA SER A 253 18.40 1.57 -17.00
C SER A 253 18.07 1.04 -18.40
N ARG A 254 16.96 0.30 -18.54
CA ARG A 254 16.49 -0.19 -19.85
C ARG A 254 16.01 0.95 -20.74
N GLY A 255 15.23 1.89 -20.18
CA GLY A 255 14.72 3.06 -20.89
C GLY A 255 15.85 3.89 -21.49
N TRP A 256 16.84 4.27 -20.68
CA TRP A 256 17.99 5.05 -21.16
C TRP A 256 18.84 4.30 -22.18
N ARG A 257 19.04 2.98 -22.01
CA ARG A 257 19.76 2.18 -23.01
C ARG A 257 19.06 2.16 -24.36
N ILE A 258 17.73 2.03 -24.37
CA ILE A 258 16.93 2.05 -25.60
C ILE A 258 16.93 3.44 -26.23
N LEU A 259 16.89 4.50 -25.41
CA LEU A 259 16.86 5.87 -25.89
C LEU A 259 18.22 6.36 -26.40
N GLN A 260 19.32 5.72 -26.01
CA GLN A 260 20.69 6.16 -26.34
C GLN A 260 20.91 6.58 -27.81
N PRO A 261 20.38 5.88 -28.85
CA PRO A 261 20.55 6.29 -30.24
C PRO A 261 19.83 7.58 -30.65
N PHE A 262 18.85 8.03 -29.85
CA PHE A 262 17.98 9.17 -30.14
C PHE A 262 18.37 10.44 -29.37
N LEU A 263 19.27 10.31 -28.41
CA LEU A 263 19.62 11.38 -27.48
C LEU A 263 20.97 12.01 -27.85
N ASP A 264 21.10 13.30 -27.57
CA ASP A 264 22.37 14.01 -27.68
C ASP A 264 23.27 13.64 -26.48
N PRO A 265 24.42 13.00 -26.69
CA PRO A 265 25.34 12.63 -25.62
C PRO A 265 25.82 13.82 -24.77
N TYR A 266 25.86 15.03 -25.35
CA TYR A 266 26.30 16.24 -24.65
C TYR A 266 25.23 16.79 -23.72
N LEU A 267 23.94 16.57 -24.02
CA LEU A 267 22.83 17.01 -23.17
C LEU A 267 22.57 16.05 -22.01
N MET A 268 22.96 14.78 -22.15
CA MET A 268 22.85 13.75 -21.10
C MET A 268 23.78 13.98 -19.90
N HIS A 269 24.85 14.78 -20.05
CA HIS A 269 25.85 15.05 -19.01
C HIS A 269 25.86 16.49 -18.50
N ALA A 270 24.94 17.33 -18.98
CA ALA A 270 24.88 18.71 -18.51
C ALA A 270 24.39 18.74 -17.06
N PRO A 271 25.19 19.23 -16.08
CA PRO A 271 24.69 19.44 -14.74
C PRO A 271 23.55 20.44 -14.79
N GLU A 272 22.44 20.17 -14.12
CA GLU A 272 21.36 21.15 -13.92
C GLU A 272 21.98 22.40 -13.31
N LYS A 273 22.15 23.44 -14.12
CA LYS A 273 22.50 24.76 -13.60
C LYS A 273 21.31 25.20 -12.75
N SER A 274 21.46 25.14 -11.43
CA SER A 274 20.56 25.75 -10.48
C SER A 274 20.53 27.26 -10.73
N SER A 275 19.60 27.71 -11.54
CA SER A 275 19.31 29.14 -11.71
C SER A 275 18.51 29.61 -10.50
N HIS A 276 19.22 29.95 -9.43
CA HIS A 276 18.75 30.89 -8.42
C HIS A 276 19.36 32.26 -8.76
N GLU A 277 18.58 33.08 -9.46
CA GLU A 277 18.65 34.54 -9.43
C GLU A 277 17.24 35.08 -9.12
#